data_AF-A0A660SEU4-F1
#
_entry.id   AF-A0A660SEU4-F1
#
_cell.length_a   1.000
_cell.length_b   1.000
_cell.length_c   1.000
_cell.angle_alpha   90.00
_cell.angle_beta   90.00
_cell.angle_gamma   90.00
#
_symmetry.space_group_name_H-M   'P 1'
#
loop_
_entity.id
_entity.type
_entity.pdbx_description
1 polymer ?
#
loop_
_entity_poly.entity_id
_entity_poly.type
_entity_poly.pdbx_seq_one_letter_code
_entity_poly.pdbx_strand_id
1 'polypeptide(L)'
;FAPRGVKVDSFDIGNYPVKYTGIRHKSYDLIFLCDVLEHIPDFRVLDKLLKKTKYVLISIPILPPGKSLKKWKHFKFETGEHLHFFTERSLDLFFEARGFKRVKSGYPECEIREDIYTALYRKEVIVFTNGIFDLLHAGHIKLLREAKKLGDVLIVGLNSDKSAERIKRKPIKDEKQRKEILESIEYVDKVIIFEESTPIRLIKKIKPDILVKGGDYTKETVVGYKFVKSYGGKTVIIPLLKGYSTTRLIEEIKGRSLKTKRFT
;
A
#
# COMPACT_ATOMS: atom_id res chain seq x y z
N PHE A 1 3.14 14.52 -9.24
CA PHE A 1 3.89 14.47 -10.51
C PHE A 1 3.86 15.79 -11.30
N ALA A 2 3.72 16.95 -10.66
CA ALA A 2 3.86 18.23 -11.38
C ALA A 2 5.36 18.60 -11.49
N PRO A 3 5.88 18.97 -12.67
CA PRO A 3 7.21 19.55 -12.80
C PRO A 3 7.41 20.77 -11.88
N ARG A 4 8.66 21.05 -11.45
CA ARG A 4 8.96 22.28 -10.67
C ARG A 4 8.51 23.51 -11.44
N GLY A 5 7.78 24.41 -10.77
CA GLY A 5 7.28 25.68 -11.33
C GLY A 5 5.84 25.66 -11.86
N VAL A 6 5.17 24.51 -11.82
CA VAL A 6 3.78 24.35 -12.28
C VAL A 6 2.80 24.81 -11.18
N LYS A 7 1.92 25.77 -11.52
CA LYS A 7 0.80 26.16 -10.64
C LYS A 7 -0.27 25.06 -10.68
N VAL A 8 -0.60 24.51 -9.52
CA VAL A 8 -1.57 23.42 -9.36
C VAL A 8 -2.83 23.99 -8.69
N ASP A 9 -3.99 23.72 -9.28
CA ASP A 9 -5.30 24.01 -8.70
C ASP A 9 -6.11 22.71 -8.73
N SER A 10 -6.86 22.39 -7.67
CA SER A 10 -7.61 21.13 -7.55
C SER A 10 -9.09 21.34 -7.87
N PHE A 11 -9.65 20.52 -8.77
CA PHE A 11 -11.08 20.52 -9.10
C PHE A 11 -11.81 19.37 -8.40
N ASP A 12 -12.89 19.70 -7.70
CA ASP A 12 -13.92 18.75 -7.29
C ASP A 12 -15.19 19.05 -8.11
N ILE A 13 -15.69 18.04 -8.80
CA ILE A 13 -16.76 18.13 -9.83
C ILE A 13 -18.10 17.62 -9.26
N GLY A 14 -18.19 17.34 -7.95
CA GLY A 14 -19.43 16.87 -7.31
C GLY A 14 -20.68 17.76 -7.52
N ASN A 15 -21.86 17.13 -7.51
CA ASN A 15 -23.26 17.65 -7.48
C ASN A 15 -23.51 19.07 -8.04
N TYR A 16 -22.91 19.40 -9.18
CA TYR A 16 -22.71 20.74 -9.74
C TYR A 16 -23.78 21.83 -9.52
N PRO A 17 -23.28 23.05 -9.24
CA PRO A 17 -23.60 24.20 -10.07
C PRO A 17 -22.34 24.84 -10.68
N VAL A 18 -22.26 24.86 -12.01
CA VAL A 18 -21.19 25.48 -12.85
C VAL A 18 -21.11 27.02 -12.69
N LYS A 19 -21.85 27.64 -11.76
CA LYS A 19 -21.77 29.08 -11.43
C LYS A 19 -20.69 29.44 -10.42
N TYR A 20 -20.08 28.46 -9.74
CA TYR A 20 -19.06 28.68 -8.70
C TYR A 20 -17.81 27.82 -8.90
N THR A 21 -17.35 27.64 -10.14
CA THR A 21 -16.17 26.81 -10.46
C THR A 21 -14.84 27.32 -9.87
N GLY A 22 -14.84 28.41 -9.10
CA GLY A 22 -13.61 28.94 -8.50
C GLY A 22 -12.52 29.30 -9.51
N ILE A 23 -12.86 29.40 -10.81
CA ILE A 23 -11.91 29.71 -11.87
C ILE A 23 -11.49 31.18 -11.72
N ARG A 24 -10.39 31.40 -11.00
CA ARG A 24 -9.76 32.73 -10.84
C ARG A 24 -8.64 32.98 -11.85
N HIS A 25 -8.14 31.95 -12.53
CA HIS A 25 -6.96 32.03 -13.37
C HIS A 25 -7.26 31.73 -14.85
N LYS A 26 -6.62 32.51 -15.74
CA LYS A 26 -6.88 32.49 -17.20
C LYS A 26 -6.29 31.26 -17.91
N SER A 27 -5.32 30.56 -17.31
CA SER A 27 -4.61 29.39 -17.85
C SER A 27 -4.14 28.45 -16.74
N TYR A 28 -4.08 27.15 -17.01
CA TYR A 28 -3.66 26.11 -16.04
C TYR A 28 -2.58 25.23 -16.66
N ASP A 29 -1.42 25.07 -16.04
CA ASP A 29 -0.37 24.21 -16.61
C ASP A 29 -0.71 22.71 -16.50
N LEU A 30 -1.45 22.30 -15.45
CA LEU A 30 -1.82 20.90 -15.19
C LEU A 30 -3.27 20.81 -14.68
N ILE A 31 -4.05 19.88 -15.24
CA ILE A 31 -5.36 19.45 -14.71
C ILE A 31 -5.24 18.03 -14.15
N PHE A 32 -5.83 17.81 -12.97
CA PHE A 32 -5.96 16.48 -12.37
C PHE A 32 -7.43 16.03 -12.38
N LEU A 33 -7.70 14.89 -13.01
CA LEU A 33 -9.02 14.27 -13.10
C LEU A 33 -8.99 12.98 -12.27
N CYS A 34 -9.61 13.01 -11.10
CA CYS A 34 -9.55 11.91 -10.13
C CYS A 34 -10.95 11.32 -9.98
N ASP A 35 -11.23 10.15 -10.55
CA ASP A 35 -12.57 9.51 -10.50
C ASP A 35 -13.71 10.43 -11.01
N VAL A 36 -13.34 11.46 -11.77
CA VAL A 36 -14.20 12.61 -12.11
C VAL A 36 -14.74 12.53 -13.54
N LEU A 37 -14.10 11.77 -14.43
CA LEU A 37 -14.51 11.68 -15.83
C LEU A 37 -15.95 11.17 -15.99
N GLU A 38 -16.39 10.29 -15.09
CA GLU A 38 -17.75 9.74 -15.04
C GLU A 38 -18.82 10.74 -14.56
N HIS A 39 -18.39 11.84 -13.94
CA HIS A 39 -19.23 12.91 -13.41
C HIS A 39 -19.21 14.18 -14.29
N ILE A 40 -18.62 14.13 -15.49
CA ILE A 40 -18.65 15.27 -16.41
C ILE A 40 -19.93 15.19 -17.24
N PRO A 41 -20.95 16.02 -16.96
CA PRO A 41 -22.24 15.95 -17.66
C PRO A 41 -22.16 16.49 -19.10
N ASP A 42 -21.09 17.22 -19.43
CA ASP A 42 -20.91 17.84 -20.74
C ASP A 42 -19.43 17.89 -21.14
N PHE A 43 -19.07 17.09 -22.15
CA PHE A 43 -17.71 17.05 -22.72
C PHE A 43 -17.24 18.39 -23.27
N ARG A 44 -18.14 19.32 -23.62
CA ARG A 44 -17.77 20.67 -24.09
C ARG A 44 -17.12 21.51 -22.99
N VAL A 45 -17.45 21.25 -21.72
CA VAL A 45 -16.78 21.89 -20.57
C VAL A 45 -15.36 21.37 -20.44
N LEU A 46 -15.19 20.05 -20.54
CA LEU A 46 -13.88 19.41 -20.53
C LEU A 46 -13.01 19.89 -21.71
N ASP A 47 -13.57 20.00 -22.93
CA ASP A 47 -12.85 20.50 -24.10
C ASP A 47 -12.33 21.93 -23.90
N LYS A 48 -13.11 22.81 -23.27
CA LYS A 48 -12.69 24.18 -22.96
C LYS A 48 -11.55 24.22 -21.94
N LEU A 49 -11.56 23.31 -20.97
CA LEU A 49 -10.50 23.18 -19.97
C LEU A 49 -9.22 22.61 -20.58
N LEU A 50 -9.35 21.57 -21.41
CA LEU A 50 -8.23 20.92 -22.08
C LEU A 50 -7.51 21.85 -23.04
N LYS A 51 -8.24 22.74 -23.74
CA LYS A 51 -7.63 23.80 -24.58
C LYS A 51 -6.79 24.82 -23.81
N LYS A 52 -6.96 24.91 -22.49
CA LYS A 52 -6.27 25.86 -21.60
C LYS A 52 -5.21 25.19 -20.75
N THR A 53 -4.92 23.90 -20.99
CA THR A 53 -3.93 23.16 -20.21
C THR A 53 -2.83 22.52 -21.05
N LYS A 54 -1.67 22.35 -20.42
CA LYS A 54 -0.49 21.74 -21.04
C LYS A 54 -0.34 20.27 -20.63
N TYR A 55 -0.80 19.91 -19.44
CA TYR A 55 -0.70 18.57 -18.89
C TYR A 55 -2.03 18.10 -18.31
N VAL A 56 -2.30 16.81 -18.43
CA VAL A 56 -3.46 16.16 -17.82
C VAL A 56 -2.96 14.95 -17.05
N LEU A 57 -3.38 14.83 -15.79
CA LEU A 57 -3.19 13.64 -14.97
C LEU A 57 -4.57 13.02 -14.73
N ILE A 58 -4.68 11.71 -14.93
CA ILE A 58 -5.95 10.98 -14.81
C ILE A 58 -5.74 9.82 -13.87
N SER A 59 -6.62 9.69 -12.87
CA SER A 59 -6.78 8.47 -12.08
C SER A 59 -8.04 7.76 -12.56
N ILE A 60 -7.92 6.47 -12.85
CA ILE A 60 -9.04 5.59 -13.17
C ILE A 60 -9.16 4.49 -12.11
N PRO A 61 -10.38 4.14 -11.68
CA PRO A 61 -10.58 3.04 -10.73
C PRO A 61 -10.18 1.71 -11.37
N ILE A 62 -9.49 0.87 -10.59
CA ILE A 62 -9.08 -0.47 -11.01
C ILE A 62 -10.27 -1.41 -10.85
N LEU A 63 -10.61 -2.16 -11.89
CA LEU A 63 -11.58 -3.25 -11.79
C LEU A 63 -11.00 -4.38 -10.95
N PRO A 64 -11.69 -4.85 -9.88
CA PRO A 64 -11.22 -5.99 -9.13
C PRO A 64 -11.13 -7.25 -10.00
N PRO A 65 -10.18 -8.16 -9.72
CA PRO A 65 -10.07 -9.43 -10.41
C PRO A 65 -11.41 -10.19 -10.44
N GLY A 66 -11.78 -10.74 -11.61
CA GLY A 66 -13.01 -11.51 -11.78
C GLY A 66 -14.30 -10.68 -11.90
N LYS A 67 -14.22 -9.34 -11.91
CA LYS A 67 -15.36 -8.47 -12.20
C LYS A 67 -15.34 -8.03 -13.66
N SER A 68 -16.41 -8.32 -14.39
CA SER A 68 -16.62 -7.79 -15.74
C SER A 68 -17.18 -6.37 -15.68
N LEU A 69 -16.78 -5.50 -16.61
CA LEU A 69 -17.35 -4.15 -16.83
C LEU A 69 -18.89 -4.17 -16.83
N LYS A 70 -19.50 -5.22 -17.39
CA LYS A 70 -20.96 -5.42 -17.44
C LYS A 70 -21.65 -5.48 -16.06
N LYS A 71 -20.93 -5.89 -15.00
CA LYS A 71 -21.43 -6.03 -13.62
C LYS A 71 -21.08 -4.84 -12.72
N TRP A 72 -20.19 -3.95 -13.17
CA TRP A 72 -19.78 -2.72 -12.49
C TRP A 72 -20.49 -1.51 -13.11
N LYS A 73 -21.83 -1.55 -13.12
CA LYS A 73 -22.67 -0.40 -13.47
C LYS A 73 -22.97 0.36 -12.18
N HIS A 74 -22.64 1.65 -12.11
CA HIS A 74 -23.27 2.53 -11.11
C HIS A 74 -24.44 3.28 -11.78
N PHE A 75 -25.49 3.49 -11.00
CA PHE A 75 -26.85 3.87 -11.37
C PHE A 75 -27.04 5.32 -11.87
N LYS A 76 -28.15 5.48 -12.61
CA LYS A 76 -28.65 6.61 -13.40
C LYS A 76 -29.50 7.59 -12.54
N PHE A 77 -29.49 8.88 -12.84
CA PHE A 77 -30.62 9.80 -12.56
C PHE A 77 -31.24 10.31 -13.87
N GLU A 78 -32.51 10.75 -13.81
CA GLU A 78 -33.45 10.98 -14.93
C GLU A 78 -33.05 12.06 -15.97
N THR A 79 -31.85 12.66 -15.92
CA THR A 79 -31.54 13.87 -16.72
C THR A 79 -30.28 13.84 -17.58
N GLY A 80 -29.56 12.73 -17.76
CA GLY A 80 -28.40 12.76 -18.67
C GLY A 80 -27.56 11.49 -18.74
N GLU A 81 -26.95 11.29 -19.90
CA GLU A 81 -26.09 10.13 -20.21
C GLU A 81 -24.81 10.13 -19.36
N HIS A 82 -24.41 8.95 -18.87
CA HIS A 82 -23.10 8.74 -18.24
C HIS A 82 -22.25 7.85 -19.16
N LEU A 83 -21.09 8.36 -19.59
CA LEU A 83 -20.16 7.61 -20.43
C LEU A 83 -19.43 6.59 -19.55
N HIS A 84 -19.81 5.32 -19.65
CA HIS A 84 -19.07 4.25 -18.99
C HIS A 84 -17.97 3.68 -19.89
N PHE A 85 -16.84 3.41 -19.24
CA PHE A 85 -15.74 2.54 -19.68
C PHE A 85 -14.79 3.15 -20.70
N PHE A 86 -13.94 4.02 -20.16
CA PHE A 86 -12.67 4.33 -20.76
C PHE A 86 -11.71 3.14 -20.62
N THR A 87 -11.62 2.28 -21.62
CA THR A 87 -10.42 1.44 -21.80
C THR A 87 -9.20 2.34 -21.96
N GLU A 88 -8.01 1.86 -21.61
CA GLU A 88 -6.76 2.60 -21.87
C GLU A 88 -6.69 3.12 -23.30
N ARG A 89 -7.09 2.29 -24.27
CA ARG A 89 -7.09 2.66 -25.69
C ARG A 89 -8.09 3.78 -26.01
N SER A 90 -9.28 3.75 -25.45
CA SER A 90 -10.28 4.80 -25.67
C SER A 90 -9.90 6.13 -25.02
N LEU A 91 -9.19 6.11 -23.89
CA LEU A 91 -8.62 7.33 -23.31
C LEU A 91 -7.57 7.92 -24.22
N ASP A 92 -6.66 7.08 -24.72
CA ASP A 92 -5.61 7.55 -25.62
C ASP A 92 -6.22 8.23 -26.84
N LEU A 93 -7.17 7.57 -27.50
CA LEU A 93 -7.86 8.15 -28.66
C LEU A 93 -8.59 9.46 -28.31
N PHE A 94 -9.25 9.53 -27.15
CA PHE A 94 -9.94 10.74 -26.70
C PHE A 94 -8.99 11.92 -26.52
N PHE A 95 -7.83 11.68 -25.89
CA PHE A 95 -6.82 12.70 -25.60
C PHE A 95 -5.96 13.05 -26.83
N GLU A 96 -5.64 12.07 -27.67
CA GLU A 96 -4.95 12.25 -28.96
C GLU A 96 -5.76 13.16 -29.89
N ALA A 97 -7.08 12.94 -29.98
CA ALA A 97 -7.99 13.81 -30.75
C ALA A 97 -8.00 15.27 -30.26
N ARG A 98 -7.46 15.54 -29.06
CA ARG A 98 -7.39 16.86 -28.43
C ARG A 98 -5.95 17.40 -28.33
N GLY A 99 -5.01 16.77 -29.02
CA GLY A 99 -3.61 17.19 -29.09
C GLY A 99 -2.75 16.74 -27.91
N PHE A 100 -3.26 15.87 -27.04
CA PHE A 100 -2.47 15.28 -25.95
C PHE A 100 -1.89 13.93 -26.38
N LYS A 101 -0.66 13.66 -25.94
CA LYS A 101 -0.02 12.36 -26.10
C LYS A 101 0.22 11.75 -24.72
N ARG A 102 -0.10 10.47 -24.53
CA ARG A 102 0.26 9.75 -23.31
C ARG A 102 1.78 9.76 -23.13
N VAL A 103 2.24 10.30 -22.00
CA VAL A 103 3.67 10.33 -21.65
C VAL A 103 4.07 9.16 -20.76
N LYS A 104 3.19 8.76 -19.84
CA LYS A 104 3.39 7.63 -18.92
C LYS A 104 2.03 7.04 -18.54
N SER A 105 1.95 5.72 -18.44
CA SER A 105 0.88 5.01 -17.76
C SER A 105 1.49 4.07 -16.73
N GLY A 106 0.70 3.73 -15.73
CA GLY A 106 1.09 2.83 -14.66
C GLY A 106 0.51 3.28 -13.34
N TYR A 107 0.68 2.41 -12.36
CA TYR A 107 0.36 2.74 -10.98
C TYR A 107 1.31 3.87 -10.53
N PRO A 108 0.83 4.85 -9.73
CA PRO A 108 1.76 5.72 -9.03
C PRO A 108 2.79 4.81 -8.35
N GLU A 109 4.08 5.13 -8.48
CA GLU A 109 5.18 4.40 -7.85
C GLU A 109 4.99 4.42 -6.33
N CYS A 110 4.12 3.54 -5.87
CA CYS A 110 3.86 3.23 -4.51
C CYS A 110 4.23 1.77 -4.42
N GLU A 111 5.36 1.49 -3.79
CA GLU A 111 5.82 0.14 -3.44
C GLU A 111 4.79 -0.64 -2.56
N ILE A 112 3.67 0.00 -2.24
CA ILE A 112 2.52 -0.53 -1.52
C ILE A 112 1.46 -0.88 -2.56
N ARG A 113 1.39 -2.17 -2.88
CA ARG A 113 0.55 -2.81 -3.92
C ARG A 113 -0.96 -2.47 -3.79
N GLU A 114 -1.70 -2.74 -4.88
CA GLU A 114 -3.16 -2.58 -5.03
C GLU A 114 -4.00 -3.17 -3.89
N ASP A 115 -3.50 -4.20 -3.20
CA ASP A 115 -4.18 -4.91 -2.12
C ASP A 115 -4.33 -4.06 -0.86
N ILE A 116 -3.30 -3.28 -0.49
CA ILE A 116 -3.36 -2.41 0.69
C ILE A 116 -4.29 -1.22 0.44
N TYR A 117 -4.27 -0.64 -0.76
CA TYR A 117 -5.24 0.40 -1.12
C TYR A 117 -6.67 -0.14 -1.21
N THR A 118 -6.84 -1.38 -1.64
CA THR A 118 -8.14 -2.06 -1.60
C THR A 118 -8.64 -2.24 -0.16
N ALA A 119 -7.77 -2.68 0.76
CA ALA A 119 -8.10 -2.82 2.17
C ALA A 119 -8.50 -1.47 2.79
N LEU A 120 -7.71 -0.42 2.53
CA LEU A 120 -8.01 0.95 2.96
C LEU A 120 -9.36 1.43 2.41
N TYR A 121 -9.65 1.18 1.13
CA TYR A 121 -10.92 1.53 0.49
C TYR A 121 -12.11 0.78 1.11
N ARG A 122 -11.91 -0.50 1.45
CA ARG A 122 -12.91 -1.34 2.12
C ARG A 122 -13.07 -1.03 3.62
N LYS A 123 -12.28 -0.11 4.15
CA LYS A 123 -12.22 0.23 5.59
C LYS A 123 -11.87 -1.00 6.46
N GLU A 124 -11.06 -1.90 5.93
CA GLU A 124 -10.52 -3.05 6.65
C GLU A 124 -9.51 -2.56 7.71
N VAL A 125 -9.49 -3.19 8.89
CA VAL A 125 -8.57 -2.85 9.98
C VAL A 125 -7.19 -3.41 9.65
N ILE A 126 -6.22 -2.52 9.46
CA ILE A 126 -4.85 -2.89 9.08
C ILE A 126 -3.98 -3.08 10.32
N VAL A 127 -3.46 -4.29 10.46
CA VAL A 127 -2.48 -4.67 11.47
C VAL A 127 -1.09 -4.70 10.85
N PHE A 128 -0.12 -4.08 11.51
CA PHE A 128 1.28 -4.11 11.08
C PHE A 128 2.19 -4.67 12.17
N THR A 129 3.07 -5.59 11.80
CA THR A 129 4.19 -6.05 12.64
C THR A 129 5.47 -6.07 11.83
N ASN A 130 6.63 -6.11 12.49
CA ASN A 130 7.91 -6.15 11.79
C ASN A 130 8.97 -6.97 12.51
N GLY A 131 9.91 -7.51 11.75
CA GLY A 131 11.05 -8.24 12.28
C GLY A 131 11.94 -8.86 11.21
N ILE A 132 13.00 -9.55 11.68
CA ILE A 132 13.94 -10.29 10.81
C ILE A 132 13.33 -11.63 10.38
N PHE A 133 12.60 -12.31 11.26
CA PHE A 133 11.95 -13.60 10.98
C PHE A 133 12.90 -14.68 10.39
N ASP A 134 14.14 -14.72 10.86
CA ASP A 134 15.11 -15.76 10.49
C ASP A 134 14.89 -17.03 11.33
N LEU A 135 14.99 -18.19 10.68
CA LEU A 135 14.63 -19.53 11.21
C LEU A 135 13.34 -19.49 12.06
N LEU A 136 12.18 -19.52 11.40
CA LEU A 136 10.90 -19.47 12.07
C LEU A 136 10.74 -20.56 13.15
N HIS A 137 10.00 -20.22 14.19
CA HIS A 137 9.76 -21.07 15.35
C HIS A 137 8.40 -20.74 15.97
N ALA A 138 7.94 -21.55 16.93
CA ALA A 138 6.61 -21.39 17.54
C ALA A 138 6.34 -19.99 18.09
N GLY A 139 7.36 -19.32 18.65
CA GLY A 139 7.25 -17.90 19.06
C GLY A 139 6.84 -16.93 17.94
N HIS A 140 7.39 -17.08 16.72
CA HIS A 140 6.98 -16.26 15.57
C HIS A 140 5.56 -16.60 15.12
N ILE A 141 5.20 -17.88 15.08
CA ILE A 141 3.85 -18.31 14.70
C ILE A 141 2.80 -17.77 15.67
N LYS A 142 3.07 -17.83 16.98
CA LYS A 142 2.21 -17.23 18.00
C LYS A 142 2.06 -15.72 17.77
N LEU A 143 3.16 -14.99 17.56
CA LEU A 143 3.11 -13.55 17.27
C LEU A 143 2.22 -13.23 16.07
N LEU A 144 2.41 -13.92 14.95
CA LEU A 144 1.65 -13.68 13.72
C LEU A 144 0.17 -14.03 13.88
N ARG A 145 -0.13 -15.18 14.51
CA ARG A 145 -1.50 -15.61 14.78
C ARG A 145 -2.25 -14.64 15.68
N GLU A 146 -1.63 -14.22 16.79
CA GLU A 146 -2.26 -13.26 17.70
C GLU A 146 -2.35 -11.86 17.09
N ALA A 147 -1.43 -11.46 16.21
CA ALA A 147 -1.52 -10.20 15.47
C ALA A 147 -2.70 -10.20 14.50
N LYS A 148 -2.88 -11.27 13.71
CA LYS A 148 -3.97 -11.40 12.73
C LYS A 148 -5.35 -11.31 13.39
N LYS A 149 -5.52 -11.78 14.62
CA LYS A 149 -6.80 -11.66 15.36
C LYS A 149 -7.23 -10.22 15.66
N LEU A 150 -6.32 -9.25 15.54
CA LEU A 150 -6.60 -7.86 15.91
C LEU A 150 -7.24 -7.05 14.78
N GLY A 151 -7.25 -7.56 13.55
CA GLY A 151 -7.81 -6.85 12.41
C GLY A 151 -7.99 -7.75 11.19
N ASP A 152 -8.32 -7.15 10.06
CA ASP A 152 -8.70 -7.87 8.85
C ASP A 152 -7.50 -8.21 7.98
N VAL A 153 -6.47 -7.35 7.98
CA VAL A 153 -5.27 -7.51 7.14
C VAL A 153 -4.01 -7.38 7.99
N LEU A 154 -3.18 -8.42 8.01
CA LEU A 154 -1.86 -8.44 8.63
C LEU A 154 -0.77 -8.20 7.59
N ILE A 155 -0.10 -7.05 7.70
CA ILE A 155 1.08 -6.69 6.94
C ILE A 155 2.32 -6.90 7.81
N VAL A 156 3.29 -7.66 7.28
CA VAL A 156 4.58 -7.92 7.93
C VAL A 156 5.68 -7.13 7.22
N GLY A 157 6.28 -6.18 7.93
CA GLY A 157 7.54 -5.56 7.53
C GLY A 157 8.71 -6.51 7.78
N LEU A 158 9.34 -7.00 6.72
CA LEU A 158 10.51 -7.88 6.78
C LEU A 158 11.80 -7.07 6.62
N ASN A 159 12.72 -7.17 7.58
CA ASN A 159 14.04 -6.57 7.42
C ASN A 159 14.80 -7.24 6.26
N SER A 160 15.37 -6.44 5.36
CA SER A 160 16.32 -6.92 4.34
C SER A 160 17.55 -7.55 4.97
N ASP A 161 18.33 -8.32 4.21
CA ASP A 161 19.56 -8.94 4.71
C ASP A 161 20.55 -7.89 5.22
N LYS A 162 20.70 -6.78 4.48
CA LYS A 162 21.52 -5.62 4.88
C LYS A 162 20.98 -4.94 6.15
N SER A 163 19.66 -4.82 6.27
CA SER A 163 19.02 -4.24 7.47
C SER A 163 19.28 -5.12 8.70
N ALA A 164 19.07 -6.42 8.58
CA ALA A 164 19.27 -7.39 9.64
C ALA A 164 20.73 -7.45 10.11
N GLU A 165 21.68 -7.42 9.17
CA GLU A 165 23.12 -7.37 9.45
C GLU A 165 23.50 -6.12 10.24
N ARG A 166 23.00 -4.93 9.87
CA ARG A 166 23.23 -3.69 10.62
C ARG A 166 22.69 -3.71 12.05
N ILE A 167 21.52 -4.33 12.26
CA ILE A 167 20.82 -4.27 13.55
C ILE A 167 21.30 -5.36 14.50
N LYS A 168 21.59 -6.56 14.01
CA LYS A 168 21.85 -7.72 14.87
C LYS A 168 22.87 -8.69 14.30
N ARG A 169 22.57 -9.31 13.15
CA ARG A 169 23.43 -10.30 12.49
C ARG A 169 22.91 -10.60 11.10
N LYS A 170 23.79 -11.09 10.23
CA LYS A 170 23.40 -11.66 8.95
C LYS A 170 22.43 -12.84 9.16
N PRO A 171 21.25 -12.85 8.50
CA PRO A 171 20.33 -13.98 8.52
C PRO A 171 20.95 -15.26 7.94
N ILE A 172 20.46 -16.43 8.37
CA ILE A 172 20.84 -17.72 7.77
C ILE A 172 20.08 -17.93 6.46
N LYS A 173 18.78 -17.60 6.44
CA LYS A 173 17.97 -17.56 5.22
C LYS A 173 17.95 -16.15 4.66
N ASP A 174 18.16 -16.02 3.36
CA ASP A 174 18.10 -14.71 2.69
C ASP A 174 16.68 -14.11 2.76
N GLU A 175 16.58 -12.82 2.46
CA GLU A 175 15.32 -12.08 2.53
C GLU A 175 14.22 -12.61 1.61
N LYS A 176 14.57 -13.22 0.47
CA LYS A 176 13.60 -13.79 -0.47
C LYS A 176 13.00 -15.07 0.11
N GLN A 177 13.84 -15.96 0.64
CA GLN A 177 13.40 -17.19 1.32
C GLN A 177 12.57 -16.88 2.56
N ARG A 178 13.00 -15.91 3.38
CA ARG A 178 12.24 -15.50 4.57
C ARG A 178 10.88 -14.92 4.17
N LYS A 179 10.83 -14.13 3.10
CA LYS A 179 9.58 -13.59 2.56
C LYS A 179 8.64 -14.70 2.09
N GLU A 180 9.12 -15.62 1.26
CA GLU A 180 8.32 -16.73 0.73
C GLU A 180 7.72 -17.59 1.85
N ILE A 181 8.54 -17.93 2.86
CA ILE A 181 8.06 -18.67 4.03
C ILE A 181 6.97 -17.88 4.76
N LEU A 182 7.16 -16.58 5.01
CA LEU A 182 6.15 -15.75 5.66
C LEU A 182 4.85 -15.65 4.84
N GLU A 183 4.95 -15.48 3.52
CA GLU A 183 3.78 -15.41 2.62
C GLU A 183 3.01 -16.73 2.54
N SER A 184 3.63 -17.87 2.89
CA SER A 184 2.94 -19.16 2.99
C SER A 184 2.19 -19.39 4.30
N ILE A 185 2.32 -18.49 5.27
CA ILE A 185 1.62 -18.61 6.56
C ILE A 185 0.22 -18.02 6.42
N GLU A 186 -0.80 -18.82 6.72
CA GLU A 186 -2.22 -18.46 6.62
C GLU A 186 -2.57 -17.10 7.26
N TYR A 187 -1.89 -16.75 8.35
CA TYR A 187 -2.17 -15.51 9.10
C TYR A 187 -1.59 -14.25 8.45
N VAL A 188 -0.74 -14.36 7.44
CA VAL A 188 0.01 -13.26 6.83
C VAL A 188 -0.57 -12.93 5.47
N ASP A 189 -1.22 -11.78 5.36
CA ASP A 189 -1.80 -11.34 4.08
C ASP A 189 -0.75 -10.68 3.18
N LYS A 190 0.24 -10.02 3.79
CA LYS A 190 1.26 -9.29 3.02
C LYS A 190 2.61 -9.25 3.71
N VAL A 191 3.67 -9.39 2.92
CA VAL A 191 5.06 -9.15 3.37
C VAL A 191 5.71 -8.05 2.53
N ILE A 192 6.27 -7.05 3.21
CA ILE A 192 7.00 -5.93 2.58
C ILE A 192 8.42 -5.91 3.12
N ILE A 193 9.40 -6.07 2.23
CA ILE A 193 10.81 -5.96 2.59
C ILE A 193 11.18 -4.48 2.72
N PHE A 194 11.91 -4.11 3.77
CA PHE A 194 12.45 -2.77 3.95
C PHE A 194 13.93 -2.82 4.35
N GLU A 195 14.70 -1.84 3.89
CA GLU A 195 16.14 -1.79 4.13
C GLU A 195 16.51 -0.98 5.37
N GLU A 196 15.71 -0.01 5.79
CA GLU A 196 16.07 0.88 6.89
C GLU A 196 16.27 0.13 8.22
N SER A 197 17.06 0.71 9.13
CA SER A 197 17.30 0.11 10.46
C SER A 197 16.04 0.12 11.34
N THR A 198 15.05 0.95 10.99
CA THR A 198 13.78 1.03 11.72
C THR A 198 12.62 1.08 10.73
N PRO A 199 11.44 0.53 11.08
CA PRO A 199 10.30 0.44 10.18
C PRO A 199 9.53 1.77 10.04
N ILE A 200 9.99 2.89 10.63
CA ILE A 200 9.20 4.12 10.76
C ILE A 200 8.72 4.69 9.41
N ARG A 201 9.56 4.63 8.38
CA ARG A 201 9.19 5.08 7.03
C ARG A 201 8.08 4.21 6.46
N LEU A 202 8.20 2.90 6.59
CA LEU A 202 7.19 1.95 6.14
C LEU A 202 5.87 2.13 6.91
N ILE A 203 5.93 2.29 8.23
CA ILE A 203 4.75 2.60 9.07
C ILE A 203 4.07 3.88 8.61
N LYS A 204 4.84 4.93 8.28
CA LYS A 204 4.29 6.21 7.77
C LYS A 204 3.61 6.08 6.42
N LYS A 205 4.14 5.20 5.55
CA LYS A 205 3.53 4.94 4.24
C LYS A 205 2.26 4.08 4.37
N ILE A 206 2.25 3.06 5.24
CA ILE A 206 1.11 2.16 5.44
C ILE A 206 -0.01 2.81 6.26
N LYS A 207 0.34 3.59 7.29
CA LYS A 207 -0.59 4.12 8.32
C LYS A 207 -1.51 3.03 8.92
N PRO A 208 -0.96 2.02 9.61
CA PRO A 208 -1.75 0.93 10.16
C PRO A 208 -2.65 1.38 11.34
N ASP A 209 -3.85 0.82 11.43
CA ASP A 209 -4.74 1.02 12.58
C ASP A 209 -4.17 0.41 13.86
N ILE A 210 -3.45 -0.71 13.73
CA ILE A 210 -2.87 -1.43 14.86
C ILE A 210 -1.41 -1.79 14.58
N LEU A 211 -0.51 -1.28 15.43
CA LEU A 211 0.91 -1.63 15.44
C LEU A 211 1.17 -2.72 16.49
N VAL A 212 1.68 -3.86 16.04
CA VAL A 212 1.97 -5.01 16.90
C VAL A 212 3.48 -5.20 17.06
N LYS A 213 3.93 -5.46 18.29
CA LYS A 213 5.30 -5.90 18.55
C LYS A 213 5.34 -7.10 19.49
N GLY A 214 6.14 -8.11 19.15
CA GLY A 214 6.47 -9.19 20.06
C GLY A 214 7.65 -8.82 20.95
N GLY A 215 7.59 -9.08 22.24
CA GLY A 215 8.68 -8.75 23.16
C GLY A 215 8.24 -8.35 24.55
N ASP A 216 9.23 -7.96 25.35
CA ASP A 216 9.07 -7.36 26.68
C ASP A 216 9.15 -5.82 26.61
N TYR A 217 8.73 -5.26 25.47
CA TYR A 217 8.71 -3.81 25.24
C TYR A 217 7.58 -3.16 26.01
N THR A 218 7.79 -1.93 26.49
CA THR A 218 6.68 -1.03 26.83
C THR A 218 6.14 -0.40 25.54
N LYS A 219 4.83 -0.13 25.46
CA LYS A 219 4.19 0.39 24.23
C LYS A 219 4.88 1.65 23.72
N GLU A 220 5.32 2.50 24.65
CA GLU A 220 5.96 3.80 24.39
C GLU A 220 7.34 3.68 23.72
N THR A 221 8.01 2.54 23.91
CA THR A 221 9.34 2.27 23.32
C THR A 221 9.26 1.70 21.91
N VAL A 222 8.07 1.31 21.43
CA VAL A 222 7.90 0.76 20.09
C VAL A 222 8.09 1.87 19.05
N VAL A 223 9.01 1.64 18.11
CA VAL A 223 9.19 2.52 16.96
C VAL A 223 7.88 2.64 16.19
N GLY A 224 7.39 3.88 16.04
CA GLY A 224 6.11 4.16 15.38
C GLY A 224 4.95 4.42 16.35
N TYR A 225 5.07 4.11 17.65
CA TYR A 225 4.02 4.34 18.65
C TYR A 225 3.45 5.77 18.61
N LYS A 226 4.32 6.79 18.71
CA LYS A 226 3.89 8.19 18.71
C LYS A 226 3.14 8.58 17.43
N PHE A 227 3.59 8.06 16.29
CA PHE A 227 2.98 8.32 15.00
C PHE A 227 1.62 7.62 14.87
N VAL A 228 1.53 6.34 15.22
CA VAL A 228 0.27 5.58 15.18
C VAL A 228 -0.79 6.18 16.11
N LYS A 229 -0.37 6.57 17.32
CA LYS A 229 -1.23 7.25 18.29
C LYS A 229 -1.74 8.60 17.79
N SER A 230 -1.00 9.33 16.97
CA SER A 230 -1.38 10.69 16.54
C SER A 230 -2.61 10.73 15.62
N TYR A 231 -3.03 9.59 15.06
CA TYR A 231 -4.26 9.47 14.26
C TYR A 231 -5.25 8.46 14.85
N GLY A 232 -5.11 8.13 16.14
CA GLY A 232 -6.04 7.26 16.86
C GLY A 232 -5.77 5.75 16.72
N GLY A 233 -4.69 5.36 16.05
CA GLY A 233 -4.26 3.96 15.98
C GLY A 233 -3.77 3.42 17.33
N LYS A 234 -3.72 2.09 17.46
CA LYS A 234 -3.36 1.38 18.70
C LYS A 234 -1.99 0.71 18.58
N THR A 235 -1.31 0.53 19.70
CA THR A 235 -0.08 -0.28 19.78
C THR A 235 -0.28 -1.42 20.79
N VAL A 236 -0.02 -2.64 20.34
CA VAL A 236 -0.23 -3.88 21.10
C VAL A 236 1.08 -4.63 21.23
N ILE A 237 1.40 -5.04 22.45
CA ILE A 237 2.57 -5.88 22.73
C ILE A 237 2.07 -7.30 22.95
N ILE A 238 2.67 -8.25 22.24
CA ILE A 238 2.37 -9.68 22.36
C ILE A 238 3.52 -10.34 23.14
N PRO A 239 3.25 -10.91 24.33
CA PRO A 239 4.29 -11.53 25.14
C PRO A 239 4.97 -12.68 24.40
N LEU A 240 6.30 -12.72 24.50
CA LEU A 240 7.10 -13.79 23.90
C LEU A 240 6.71 -15.15 24.47
N LEU A 241 6.80 -16.17 23.62
CA LEU A 241 6.67 -17.55 24.07
C LEU A 241 8.00 -17.97 24.70
N LYS A 242 7.98 -18.23 26.01
CA LYS A 242 9.18 -18.65 26.76
C LYS A 242 9.83 -19.86 26.10
N GLY A 243 11.16 -19.83 26.03
CA GLY A 243 11.96 -20.94 25.53
C GLY A 243 12.19 -20.96 24.02
N TYR A 244 11.58 -20.07 23.23
CA TYR A 244 11.78 -20.00 21.78
C TYR A 244 12.53 -18.73 21.36
N SER A 245 13.67 -18.90 20.71
CA SER A 245 14.36 -17.81 20.01
C SER A 245 15.25 -18.37 18.91
N THR A 246 15.48 -17.58 17.85
CA THR A 246 16.42 -17.96 16.79
C THR A 246 17.84 -18.17 17.33
N THR A 247 18.28 -17.37 18.30
CA THR A 247 19.61 -17.54 18.92
C THR A 247 19.74 -18.90 19.59
N ARG A 248 18.72 -19.30 20.38
CA ARG A 248 18.72 -20.59 21.06
C ARG A 248 18.71 -21.76 20.08
N LEU A 249 17.93 -21.67 19.00
CA LEU A 249 17.93 -22.69 17.94
C LEU A 249 19.33 -22.87 17.32
N ILE A 250 20.04 -21.76 17.08
CA ILE A 250 21.41 -21.81 16.55
C ILE A 250 22.36 -22.44 17.57
N GLU A 251 22.26 -22.09 18.85
CA GLU A 251 23.07 -22.68 19.92
C GLU A 251 22.81 -24.18 20.08
N GLU A 252 21.56 -24.61 20.04
CA GLU A 252 21.18 -26.02 20.10
C GLU A 252 21.74 -26.80 18.90
N ILE A 253 21.71 -26.22 17.69
CA ILE A 253 22.30 -26.84 16.50
C ILE A 253 23.83 -26.93 16.63
N LYS A 254 24.51 -25.88 17.12
CA LYS A 254 25.96 -25.88 17.32
C LYS A 254 26.41 -26.88 18.40
N GLY A 255 25.64 -27.01 19.48
CA GLY A 255 25.92 -27.95 20.57
C GLY A 255 25.70 -29.42 20.18
N ARG A 256 24.84 -29.68 19.19
CA ARG A 256 24.65 -30.98 18.55
C ARG A 256 25.70 -31.17 17.45
N SER A 257 26.98 -31.31 17.82
CA SER A 257 28.03 -31.69 16.87
C SER A 257 27.58 -32.91 16.07
N LEU A 258 27.40 -32.74 14.76
CA LEU A 258 26.92 -33.80 13.86
C LEU A 258 28.00 -34.87 13.76
N LYS A 259 27.79 -36.03 14.41
CA LYS A 259 28.46 -37.26 13.98
C LYS A 259 27.90 -37.61 12.61
N THR A 260 28.58 -37.15 11.56
CA THR A 260 28.23 -37.45 10.18
C THR A 260 28.40 -38.95 9.95
N LYS A 261 27.34 -39.75 10.13
CA LYS A 261 27.24 -41.05 9.46
C LYS A 261 26.91 -40.74 8.02
N ARG A 262 27.93 -40.79 7.14
CA ARG A 262 27.70 -40.93 5.70
C ARG A 262 26.89 -42.22 5.53
N PHE A 263 25.65 -42.10 5.12
CA PHE A 263 24.95 -43.22 4.50
C PHE A 263 25.53 -43.33 3.09
N THR A 264 26.48 -44.25 2.93
CA THR A 264 26.90 -44.80 1.64
C THR A 264 25.85 -45.80 1.17
#